data_AF-A0A519UPM3-F1
#
_entry.id   AF-A0A519UPM3-F1
#
_cell.length_a   1.000
_cell.length_b   1.000
_cell.length_c   1.000
_cell.angle_alpha   90.00
_cell.angle_beta   90.00
_cell.angle_gamma   90.00
#
_symmetry.space_group_name_H-M   'P 1'
#
loop_
_entity.id
_entity.type
_entity.pdbx_description
1 polymer ?
#
loop_
_entity_poly.entity_id
_entity_poly.type
_entity_poly.pdbx_seq_one_letter_code
_entity_poly.pdbx_strand_id
1 'polypeptide(L)' 'MGLRKFKPVTPGTRFRVGASFTEITATKPEKSLVVSSKKSGGRNNTGKMTMRYMGGGHK' A
#
# COMPACT_ATOMS: atom_id res chain seq x y z
N MET A 1 6.26 -14.92 -8.68
CA MET A 1 6.14 -14.17 -7.40
C MET A 1 6.24 -15.11 -6.19
N GLY A 2 7.17 -14.87 -5.28
CA GLY A 2 7.37 -15.71 -4.08
C GLY A 2 6.81 -15.08 -2.79
N LEU A 3 6.61 -15.87 -1.73
CA LEU A 3 6.28 -15.38 -0.40
C LEU A 3 7.52 -15.42 0.51
N ARG A 4 7.83 -14.31 1.17
CA ARG A 4 8.92 -14.22 2.16
C ARG A 4 8.35 -14.19 3.56
N LYS A 5 8.54 -15.29 4.30
CA LYS A 5 8.26 -15.36 5.74
C LYS A 5 9.40 -14.68 6.52
N PHE A 6 9.07 -13.76 7.40
CA PHE A 6 10.07 -13.08 8.22
C PHE A 6 10.48 -13.95 9.42
N LYS A 7 11.75 -13.84 9.85
CA LYS A 7 12.19 -14.45 11.12
C LYS A 7 11.44 -13.78 12.28
N PRO A 8 10.95 -14.54 13.27
CA PRO A 8 10.14 -14.01 14.37
C PRO A 8 11.02 -13.33 15.44
N VAL A 9 11.68 -12.23 15.08
CA VAL A 9 12.55 -11.46 16.00
C VAL A 9 11.72 -10.57 16.93
N THR A 10 10.54 -10.15 16.49
CA THR A 10 9.60 -9.35 17.29
C THR A 10 8.17 -9.92 17.22
N PRO A 11 7.29 -9.69 18.21
CA PRO A 11 5.92 -10.20 18.19
C PRO A 11 5.15 -9.79 16.92
N GLY A 12 5.33 -8.56 16.44
CA GLY A 12 4.66 -8.06 15.23
C GLY A 12 5.19 -8.66 13.92
N THR A 13 6.39 -9.24 13.90
CA THR A 13 6.96 -9.90 12.71
C THR A 13 6.69 -11.40 12.67
N ARG A 14 6.20 -12.00 13.77
CA ARG A 14 5.99 -13.45 13.93
C ARG A 14 5.10 -14.07 12.86
N PHE A 15 3.97 -13.43 12.56
CA PHE A 15 3.01 -13.91 11.57
C PHE A 15 3.07 -13.11 10.26
N ARG A 16 4.02 -12.18 10.15
CA ARG A 16 4.14 -11.33 8.97
C ARG A 16 4.70 -12.15 7.81
N VAL A 17 3.99 -12.11 6.70
CA VAL A 17 4.44 -12.65 5.41
C VAL A 17 4.46 -11.50 4.42
N GLY A 18 5.59 -11.31 3.74
CA GLY A 18 5.75 -10.30 2.70
C GLY A 18 5.75 -10.93 1.31
N ALA A 19 5.41 -10.15 0.29
CA ALA A 19 5.65 -10.54 -1.08
C ALA A 19 7.17 -10.46 -1.39
N SER A 20 7.65 -11.40 -2.20
CA SER A 20 8.98 -11.35 -2.80
C SER A 20 8.89 -10.65 -4.15
N PHE A 21 9.72 -9.64 -4.36
CA PHE A 21 9.70 -8.74 -5.53
C PHE A 21 10.77 -9.10 -6.57
N THR A 22 11.13 -10.38 -6.71
CA THR A 22 12.21 -10.84 -7.60
C THR A 22 11.96 -10.55 -9.09
N GLU A 23 10.70 -10.41 -9.49
CA GLU A 23 10.29 -10.12 -10.87
C GLU A 23 10.22 -8.61 -11.16
N ILE A 24 10.31 -7.75 -10.13
CA ILE A 24 10.28 -6.30 -10.30
C ILE A 24 11.65 -5.82 -10.76
N THR A 25 11.74 -5.39 -12.02
CA THR A 25 13.01 -5.01 -12.67
C THR A 25 13.42 -3.56 -12.41
N ALA A 26 12.47 -2.68 -12.09
CA ALA A 26 12.71 -1.26 -11.86
C ALA A 26 12.02 -0.76 -10.60
N THR A 27 12.66 0.15 -9.86
CA THR A 27 12.16 0.68 -8.58
C THR A 27 11.36 1.98 -8.72
N LYS A 28 11.52 2.70 -9.83
CA LYS A 28 10.83 3.97 -10.10
C LYS A 28 10.02 3.86 -11.40
N PRO A 29 8.76 4.32 -11.41
CA PRO A 29 7.96 4.34 -12.63
C PRO A 29 8.44 5.44 -13.60
N GLU A 30 8.07 5.31 -14.87
CA GLU A 30 8.32 6.33 -15.88
C GLU A 30 7.54 7.61 -15.58
N LYS A 31 8.21 8.76 -15.52
CA LYS A 31 7.64 10.03 -15.03
C LYS A 31 6.51 10.57 -15.91
N SER A 32 6.57 10.34 -17.22
CA SER A 32 5.58 10.79 -18.22
C SER A 32 4.22 10.09 -18.07
N LEU A 33 4.22 8.85 -17.58
CA LEU A 33 3.02 8.01 -17.47
C LEU A 33 2.36 8.07 -16.09
N VAL A 34 2.92 8.83 -15.15
CA VAL A 34 2.39 8.94 -13.78
C VAL A 34 1.55 10.18 -13.62
N VAL A 35 0.38 10.02 -12.99
CA VAL A 35 -0.52 11.11 -12.59
C VAL A 35 -0.74 11.10 -11.08
N SER A 36 -1.02 12.27 -10.51
CA SER A 36 -1.32 12.37 -9.08
C SER A 36 -2.71 11.80 -8.77
N SER A 37 -2.79 10.78 -7.93
CA SER A 37 -4.05 10.27 -7.42
C SER A 37 -4.43 10.96 -6.10
N LYS A 38 -5.63 11.56 -6.04
CA LYS A 38 -6.15 12.21 -4.83
C LYS A 38 -6.89 11.19 -3.97
N LYS A 39 -6.63 11.19 -2.66
CA LYS A 39 -7.34 10.33 -1.71
C LYS A 39 -8.61 11.03 -1.20
N SER A 40 -9.72 10.31 -1.23
CA SER A 40 -11.01 10.80 -0.71
C SER A 40 -11.17 10.66 0.80
N GLY A 41 -10.40 9.75 1.44
CA GLY A 41 -10.54 9.45 2.87
C GLY A 41 -11.96 8.98 3.24
N GLY A 42 -12.64 8.28 2.33
CA GLY A 42 -14.00 7.79 2.53
C GLY A 42 -15.11 8.84 2.42
N ARG A 43 -14.80 10.06 1.96
CA ARG A 43 -15.76 11.16 1.79
C ARG A 43 -16.22 11.33 0.34
N ASN A 44 -17.48 11.75 0.16
CA ASN A 44 -18.03 12.11 -1.14
C ASN A 44 -17.82 13.61 -1.47
N ASN A 45 -18.36 14.06 -2.60
CA ASN A 45 -18.32 15.46 -3.07
C ASN A 45 -18.96 16.48 -2.12
N THR A 46 -19.90 16.07 -1.26
CA THR A 46 -20.50 16.92 -0.21
C THR A 46 -19.71 16.91 1.09
N GLY A 47 -18.57 16.22 1.15
CA GLY A 47 -17.71 16.10 2.33
C GLY A 47 -18.23 15.09 3.37
N LYS A 48 -19.40 14.48 3.15
CA LYS A 48 -19.95 13.47 4.05
C LYS A 48 -19.17 12.16 3.94
N MET A 49 -18.94 11.52 5.08
CA MET A 49 -18.34 10.18 5.13
C MET A 49 -19.37 9.17 4.63
N THR A 50 -19.12 8.59 3.46
CA THR A 50 -19.96 7.54 2.86
C THR A 50 -19.38 6.15 3.12
N MET A 51 -18.06 6.04 3.28
CA MET A 51 -17.38 4.78 3.61
C MET A 51 -16.55 4.94 4.88
N ARG A 52 -16.77 4.05 5.84
CA ARG A 52 -16.03 4.02 7.11
C ARG A 52 -14.67 3.33 6.94
N TYR A 53 -13.76 3.60 7.87
CA TYR A 53 -12.43 2.97 7.98
C TYR A 53 -11.46 3.21 6.81
N MET A 54 -11.73 4.22 5.97
CA MET A 54 -10.85 4.63 4.86
C MET A 54 -10.09 5.92 5.20
N GLY A 55 -8.76 5.86 5.29
CA GLY A 55 -7.92 7.05 5.51
C GLY A 55 -6.57 6.72 6.16
N GLY A 56 -5.57 7.61 6.03
CA GLY A 56 -4.29 7.53 6.75
C GLY A 56 -3.15 6.72 6.10
N GLY A 57 -3.38 6.03 4.98
CA GLY A 57 -2.34 5.25 4.29
C GLY A 57 -1.28 6.08 3.55
N HIS A 58 -0.16 5.46 3.17
CA HIS A 58 0.96 6.04 2.41
C HIS A 58 0.54 6.60 1.03
N LYS A 59 1.03 7.80 0.64
CA LYS A 59 0.69 8.49 -0.62
C LYS A 59 1.06 7.68 -1.86
#